data_AF-A0A519V0S4-F1
#
_entry.id   AF-A0A519V0S4-F1
#
_cell.length_a   1.000
_cell.length_b   1.000
_cell.length_c   1.000
_cell.angle_alpha   90.00
_cell.angle_beta   90.00
_cell.angle_gamma   90.00
#
_symmetry.space_group_name_H-M   'P 1'
#
loop_
_entity.id
_entity.type
_entity.pdbx_description
1 polymer ?
#
loop_
_entity_poly.entity_id
_entity_poly.type
_entity_poly.pdbx_seq_one_letter_code
_entity_poly.pdbx_strand_id
1 'polypeptide(L)' 'MIAIAIDDEPIALDIVAAHAGKVPFIELKAQFTNAFEAIT' A
#
# COMPACT_ATOMS: atom_id res chain seq x y z
N MET A 1 -0.88 12.85 3.59
CA MET A 1 -1.49 11.72 4.33
C MET A 1 -0.57 10.54 4.18
N ILE A 2 -0.10 9.97 5.28
CA ILE A 2 0.72 8.76 5.26
C ILE A 2 -0.22 7.55 5.21
N ALA A 3 0.07 6.59 4.34
CA ALA A 3 -0.74 5.39 4.15
C ALA A 3 0.13 4.12 4.05
N ILE A 4 -0.48 2.99 4.35
CA ILE A 4 0.00 1.64 4.04
C ILE A 4 -1.11 0.90 3.26
N ALA A 5 -0.72 -0.07 2.43
CA ALA A 5 -1.65 -0.95 1.73
C ALA A 5 -1.47 -2.40 2.21
N ILE A 6 -2.58 -3.09 2.44
CA ILE A 6 -2.60 -4.49 2.89
C ILE A 6 -3.63 -5.22 2.03
N ASP A 7 -3.20 -6.27 1.34
CA ASP A 7 -4.03 -7.07 0.43
C ASP A 7 -3.30 -8.39 0.16
N ASP A 8 -3.98 -9.54 0.16
CA ASP A 8 -3.35 -10.84 -0.03
C ASP A 8 -2.97 -11.14 -1.48
N GLU A 9 -3.39 -10.32 -2.44
CA GLU A 9 -2.96 -10.39 -3.82
C GLU A 9 -1.86 -9.36 -4.18
N PRO A 10 -0.63 -9.80 -4.55
CA PRO A 10 0.47 -8.88 -4.90
C PRO A 10 0.12 -7.89 -6.03
N ILE A 11 -0.69 -8.32 -7.00
CA ILE A 11 -1.11 -7.48 -8.12
C ILE A 11 -2.02 -6.33 -7.67
N ALA A 12 -2.85 -6.53 -6.64
CA ALA A 12 -3.70 -5.48 -6.10
C ALA A 12 -2.84 -4.39 -5.43
N LEU A 13 -1.81 -4.79 -4.68
CA LEU A 13 -0.85 -3.88 -4.08
C LEU A 13 -0.15 -3.02 -5.14
N ASP A 14 0.29 -3.60 -6.25
CA ASP A 14 0.92 -2.87 -7.36
C ASP A 14 -0.03 -1.83 -7.98
N ILE A 15 -1.31 -2.18 -8.16
CA ILE A 15 -2.34 -1.26 -8.67
C ILE A 15 -2.54 -0.10 -7.68
N VAL A 16 -2.61 -0.38 -6.38
CA VAL A 16 -2.75 0.66 -5.34
C VAL A 16 -1.53 1.57 -5.32
N ALA A 17 -0.31 1.06 -5.44
CA ALA A 17 0.90 1.89 -5.52
C ALA A 17 0.89 2.78 -6.77
N ALA A 18 0.52 2.23 -7.93
CA ALA A 18 0.40 3.00 -9.17
C ALA A 18 -0.69 4.10 -9.08
N HIS A 19 -1.78 3.86 -8.34
CA HIS A 19 -2.79 4.88 -8.09
C HIS A 19 -2.32 5.92 -7.08
N ALA A 20 -1.71 5.51 -5.96
CA ALA A 20 -1.18 6.40 -4.93
C ALA A 20 -0.14 7.38 -5.51
N GLY A 21 0.71 6.94 -6.45
CA GLY A 21 1.66 7.81 -7.14
C GLY A 21 1.02 8.93 -7.99
N LYS A 22 -0.28 8.83 -8.30
CA LYS A 22 -1.05 9.86 -9.02
C LYS A 22 -1.80 10.81 -8.08
N VAL A 23 -1.79 10.56 -6.76
CA VAL A 23 -2.52 11.33 -5.75
C VAL A 23 -1.52 12.17 -4.94
N PRO A 24 -1.35 13.48 -5.23
CA PRO A 24 -0.22 14.27 -4.72
C PRO A 24 -0.13 14.42 -3.19
N PHE A 25 -1.22 14.15 -2.48
CA PHE A 25 -1.31 14.28 -1.04
C PHE A 25 -1.20 12.94 -0.30
N ILE A 26 -1.03 11.82 -1.01
CA ILE A 26 -0.81 10.50 -0.41
C ILE A 26 0.67 10.14 -0.51
N GLU A 27 1.23 9.66 0.60
CA GLU A 27 2.53 8.99 0.64
C GLU A 27 2.31 7.54 1.07
N LEU A 28 2.42 6.60 0.12
CA LEU A 28 2.34 5.16 0.40
C LEU A 28 3.70 4.68 0.90
N LYS A 29 3.80 4.38 2.20
CA LYS A 29 5.07 4.04 2.86
C LYS A 29 5.44 2.55 2.75
N ALA A 30 4.45 1.68 2.67
CA ALA A 30 4.66 0.23 2.67
C ALA A 30 3.44 -0.52 2.09
N GLN A 31 3.70 -1.74 1.66
CA GLN A 31 2.73 -2.71 1.14
C GLN A 31 2.97 -4.04 1.85
N PHE A 32 1.90 -4.76 2.19
CA PHE A 32 1.98 -6.05 2.87
C PHE A 32 0.97 -7.04 2.30
N THR A 33 1.40 -8.28 2.05
CA THR A 33 0.51 -9.39 1.74
C THR A 33 -0.04 -10.09 2.97
N ASN A 34 0.51 -9.75 4.13
CA ASN A 34 0.13 -10.29 5.42
C ASN A 34 -0.08 -9.14 6.41
N ALA A 35 -1.30 -9.03 6.95
CA ALA A 35 -1.65 -7.96 7.89
C ALA A 35 -0.82 -7.97 9.18
N PHE A 36 -0.32 -9.14 9.60
CA PHE A 36 0.51 -9.25 10.81
C PHE A 36 1.90 -8.67 10.62
N GLU A 37 2.41 -8.59 9.39
CA GLU A 37 3.70 -7.94 9.12
C GLU A 37 3.61 -6.42 9.27
N ALA A 38 2.41 -5.84 9.07
CA ALA A 38 2.17 -4.41 9.13
C ALA A 38 2.13 -3.81 10.55
N ILE A 39 2.10 -4.65 11.59
CA ILE A 39 1.99 -4.23 13.00
C ILE A 39 3.28 -4.41 13.81
N THR A 40 4.37 -4.81 13.14
CA THR A 40 5.72 -5.00 13.71
C THR A 40 6.69 -3.96 13.19
#